data_AF-A0A7V1M7R9-F1
#
_entry.id   AF-A0A7V1M7R9-F1
#
_cell.length_a   1.000
_cell.length_b   1.000
_cell.length_c   1.000
_cell.angle_alpha   90.00
_cell.angle_beta   90.00
_cell.angle_gamma   90.00
#
_symmetry.space_group_name_H-M   'P 1'
#
loop_
_entity.id
_entity.type
_entity.pdbx_description
1 polymer ?
#
loop_
_entity_poly.entity_id
_entity_poly.type
_entity_poly.pdbx_seq_one_letter_code
_entity_poly.pdbx_strand_id
1 'polypeptide(L)'
;MEATRSEYIIAEDGELHLTGLPYRRGEVVDVIVLPRTRVTGEQRLTVRQLKRSGIIGIWKDRTDIENGAEYARRLREQAQKRRTTL
;
A
#
# COMPACT_ATOMS: atom_id res chain seq x y z
N MET A 1 15.68 -1.71 25.42
CA MET A 1 15.76 -2.71 24.35
C MET A 1 15.34 -2.01 23.09
N GLU A 2 16.24 -1.83 22.13
CA GLU A 2 16.01 -1.09 20.89
C GLU A 2 16.00 -2.10 19.75
N ALA A 3 14.96 -2.10 18.93
CA ALA A 3 14.74 -3.12 17.90
C ALA A 3 14.67 -2.47 16.52
N THR A 4 15.49 -2.94 15.59
CA THR A 4 15.40 -2.54 14.19
C THR A 4 14.25 -3.28 13.52
N ARG A 5 13.20 -2.55 13.12
CA ARG A 5 12.10 -3.10 12.32
C ARG A 5 12.33 -2.81 10.85
N SER A 6 12.50 -3.86 10.06
CA SER A 6 12.63 -3.77 8.60
C SER A 6 11.56 -4.62 7.93
N GLU A 7 11.07 -4.18 6.77
CA GLU A 7 10.09 -4.92 5.97
C GLU A 7 10.79 -5.54 4.75
N TYR A 8 10.54 -6.82 4.51
CA TYR A 8 11.11 -7.58 3.40
C TYR A 8 10.00 -8.33 2.65
N ILE A 9 10.16 -8.43 1.33
CA ILE A 9 9.34 -9.29 0.48
C ILE A 9 10.12 -10.59 0.27
N ILE A 10 9.47 -11.72 0.51
CA ILE A 10 10.04 -13.05 0.23
C ILE A 10 10.20 -13.20 -1.28
N ALA A 11 11.44 -13.40 -1.72
CA ALA A 11 11.79 -13.54 -3.14
C ALA A 11 11.76 -15.00 -3.60
N GLU A 12 12.20 -15.91 -2.72
CA GLU A 12 12.18 -17.36 -2.93
C GLU A 12 11.48 -18.03 -1.75
N ASP A 13 10.67 -19.06 -2.04
CA ASP A 13 9.83 -19.69 -1.04
C ASP A 13 10.65 -20.27 0.12
N GLY A 14 10.38 -19.79 1.32
CA GLY A 14 11.07 -20.22 2.54
C GLY A 14 12.38 -19.48 2.82
N GLU A 15 12.81 -18.53 1.99
CA GLU A 15 14.09 -17.83 2.15
C GLU A 15 13.94 -16.34 2.49
N LEU A 16 14.79 -15.86 3.41
CA LEU A 16 14.88 -14.46 3.81
C LEU A 16 16.35 -14.03 3.94
N HIS A 17 16.81 -13.15 3.06
CA HIS A 17 18.17 -12.60 3.07
C HIS A 17 18.22 -11.26 3.80
N LEU A 18 18.78 -11.24 5.01
CA LEU A 18 19.00 -10.03 5.80
C LEU A 18 20.41 -9.49 5.57
N THR A 19 20.52 -8.32 4.95
CA THR A 19 21.81 -7.65 4.69
C THR A 19 21.79 -6.21 5.21
N GLY A 20 22.98 -5.63 5.41
CA GLY A 20 23.14 -4.23 5.82
C GLY A 20 22.71 -3.92 7.26
N LEU A 21 22.61 -4.93 8.13
CA LEU A 21 22.31 -4.71 9.54
C LEU A 21 23.50 -4.05 10.26
N PRO A 22 23.28 -3.11 11.18
CA PRO A 22 24.35 -2.34 11.84
C PRO A 22 25.02 -3.12 12.99
N TYR A 23 25.16 -4.44 12.87
CA TYR A 23 25.73 -5.30 13.89
C TYR A 23 27.11 -5.83 13.46
N ARG A 24 27.98 -6.04 14.44
CA ARG A 24 29.35 -6.49 14.27
C ARG A 24 29.48 -7.98 14.59
N ARG A 25 30.57 -8.57 14.10
CA ARG A 25 30.92 -9.96 14.39
C ARG A 25 31.04 -10.17 15.91
N GLY A 26 30.32 -11.18 16.42
CA GLY A 26 30.34 -11.57 17.84
C GLY A 26 29.20 -10.98 18.67
N GLU A 27 28.38 -10.08 18.11
CA GLU A 27 27.18 -9.61 18.77
C GLU A 27 26.05 -10.66 18.67
N VAL A 28 25.33 -10.86 19.77
CA VAL A 28 24.16 -11.74 19.84
C VAL A 28 22.93 -10.89 19.57
N VAL A 29 22.11 -11.31 18.60
CA VAL A 29 20.88 -10.63 18.22
C VAL A 29 19.71 -11.61 18.16
N ASP A 30 18.54 -11.17 18.59
CA ASP A 30 17.29 -11.90 18.42
C ASP A 30 16.60 -11.46 17.13
N VAL A 31 16.17 -12.42 16.32
CA VAL A 31 15.42 -12.17 15.07
C VAL A 31 14.00 -12.68 15.24
N ILE A 32 13.02 -11.80 15.05
CA ILE A 32 11.60 -12.15 15.11
C ILE A 32 11.00 -12.01 13.70
N VAL A 33 10.55 -13.13 13.12
CA VAL A 33 9.89 -13.15 11.81
C VAL A 33 8.38 -13.16 12.01
N LEU A 34 7.71 -12.08 11.61
CA LEU A 34 6.26 -11.94 11.67
C LEU A 34 5.69 -11.94 10.25
N PRO A 35 5.02 -13.02 9.80
CA PRO A 35 4.34 -13.01 8.52
C PRO A 35 3.24 -11.96 8.55
N ARG A 36 3.31 -10.97 7.67
CA ARG A 36 2.16 -10.10 7.46
C ARG A 36 1.20 -10.82 6.55
N THR A 37 0.01 -11.11 7.05
CA THR A 37 -1.14 -11.31 6.18
C THR A 37 -1.24 -10.04 5.35
N ARG A 38 -0.91 -10.13 4.05
CA ARG A 38 -1.24 -9.04 3.13
C ARG A 38 -2.71 -8.74 3.36
N VAL A 39 -3.05 -7.52 3.76
CA VAL A 39 -4.42 -7.04 3.62
C VAL A 39 -4.62 -6.77 2.12
N THR A 40 -4.61 -7.84 1.33
CA THR A 40 -4.96 -7.84 -0.10
C THR A 40 -6.45 -8.07 -0.30
N GLY A 41 -7.24 -8.16 0.78
CA GLY A 41 -8.66 -7.91 0.69
C GLY A 41 -8.88 -6.41 0.61
N GLU A 42 -9.66 -5.95 -0.38
CA GLU A 42 -10.30 -4.64 -0.32
C GLU A 42 -10.75 -4.41 1.11
N GLN A 43 -10.12 -3.45 1.80
CA GLN A 43 -10.43 -3.21 3.19
C GLN A 43 -11.89 -2.76 3.23
N ARG A 44 -12.80 -3.66 3.62
CA ARG A 44 -14.23 -3.37 3.66
C ARG A 44 -14.46 -2.38 4.79
N LEU A 45 -14.39 -1.10 4.45
CA LEU A 45 -14.66 -0.03 5.39
C LEU A 45 -16.16 -0.01 5.69
N THR A 46 -16.52 0.00 6.96
CA THR A 46 -17.85 0.44 7.36
C THR A 46 -18.08 1.88 6.89
N VAL A 47 -19.34 2.28 6.72
CA VAL A 47 -19.67 3.67 6.33
C VAL A 47 -19.00 4.70 7.25
N ARG A 48 -18.89 4.40 8.55
CA ARG A 48 -18.20 5.26 9.53
C ARG A 48 -16.71 5.38 9.26
N GLN A 49 -16.03 4.27 8.94
CA GLN A 49 -14.61 4.28 8.62
C GLN A 49 -14.33 4.96 7.28
N LEU A 50 -15.19 4.77 6.28
CA LEU A 50 -15.09 5.44 4.98
C LEU A 50 -15.25 6.97 5.11
N LYS A 51 -16.16 7.44 5.97
CA LYS A 51 -16.27 8.88 6.28
C LYS A 51 -15.01 9.45 6.94
N ARG A 52 -14.33 8.65 7.77
CA ARG A 52 -13.10 9.05 8.48
C ARG A 52 -11.84 8.93 7.62
N SER A 53 -11.88 8.21 6.50
CA SER A 53 -10.70 8.04 5.65
C SER A 53 -10.34 9.28 4.82
N GLY A 54 -11.23 10.27 4.75
CA GLY A 54 -11.04 11.48 3.93
C GLY A 54 -11.22 11.26 2.42
N ILE A 55 -11.54 10.03 1.98
CA ILE A 55 -11.84 9.73 0.58
C ILE A 55 -13.16 10.39 0.14
N ILE A 56 -14.15 10.41 1.02
CA ILE A 56 -15.44 11.08 0.74
C ILE A 56 -15.21 12.58 0.68
N GLY A 57 -15.52 13.19 -0.46
CA GLY A 57 -15.37 14.63 -0.68
C GLY A 57 -13.99 15.06 -1.18
N ILE A 58 -13.10 14.13 -1.53
CA ILE A 58 -11.77 14.46 -2.09
C ILE A 58 -11.83 15.35 -3.36
N TRP A 59 -12.96 15.33 -4.06
CA TRP A 59 -13.22 16.14 -5.26
C TRP A 59 -14.00 17.43 -4.98
N LYS A 60 -14.46 17.66 -3.75
CA LYS A 60 -15.38 18.76 -3.41
C LYS A 60 -14.76 20.13 -3.67
N ASP A 61 -13.47 20.27 -3.37
CA ASP A 61 -12.75 21.55 -3.42
C ASP A 61 -11.80 21.64 -4.63
N ARG A 62 -11.90 20.70 -5.59
CA ARG A 62 -11.13 20.69 -6.83
C ARG A 62 -11.73 21.69 -7.83
N THR A 63 -11.10 22.84 -7.98
CA THR A 63 -11.55 23.91 -8.90
C THR A 63 -11.05 23.75 -10.33
N ASP A 64 -10.08 22.86 -10.56
CA ASP A 64 -9.51 22.55 -11.87
C ASP A 64 -10.34 21.54 -12.68
N ILE A 65 -11.44 21.04 -12.09
CA ILE A 65 -12.43 20.19 -12.78
C ILE A 65 -13.69 21.01 -12.97
N GLU A 66 -13.83 21.59 -14.16
CA GLU A 66 -14.99 22.41 -14.51
C GLU A 66 -16.27 21.57 -14.68
N ASN A 67 -16.18 20.43 -15.37
CA ASN A 67 -17.28 19.48 -15.54
C ASN A 67 -16.93 18.10 -14.96
N GLY A 68 -17.43 17.83 -13.75
CA GLY A 68 -17.18 16.58 -13.04
C GLY A 68 -17.67 15.33 -13.76
N ALA A 69 -18.79 15.41 -14.48
CA ALA A 69 -19.36 14.26 -15.19
C ALA A 69 -18.50 13.87 -16.41
N GLU A 70 -18.07 14.85 -17.20
CA GLU A 70 -17.18 14.62 -18.33
C GLU A 70 -15.80 14.16 -17.88
N TYR A 71 -15.26 14.76 -16.82
CA TYR A 71 -14.00 14.35 -16.23
C TYR A 71 -14.03 12.89 -15.75
N ALA A 72 -15.12 12.49 -15.08
CA ALA A 72 -15.30 11.09 -14.67
C ALA A 72 -15.42 10.13 -15.87
N ARG A 73 -16.11 10.54 -16.96
CA ARG A 73 -16.17 9.76 -18.20
C ARG A 73 -14.78 9.55 -18.80
N ARG A 74 -13.98 10.62 -18.92
CA ARG A 74 -12.60 10.56 -19.42
C ARG A 74 -11.73 9.60 -18.61
N LEU A 75 -11.85 9.63 -17.27
CA LEU A 75 -11.11 8.70 -16.40
C LEU A 75 -11.50 7.24 -16.65
N ARG A 76 -12.80 6.94 -16.86
CA ARG A 76 -13.25 5.58 -17.19
C ARG A 76 -12.69 5.11 -18.53
N GLU A 77 -12.71 5.96 -19.55
CA GLU A 77 -12.16 5.64 -20.88
C GLU A 77 -10.65 5.37 -20.82
N GLN A 78 -9.89 6.20 -20.09
CA GLN A 78 -8.45 5.99 -19.88
C GLN A 78 -8.16 4.68 -19.15
N ALA A 79 -8.91 4.37 -18.10
CA ALA A 79 -8.76 3.12 -17.36
C ALA A 79 -9.13 1.88 -18.20
N GLN A 80 -10.16 1.99 -19.06
CA GLN A 80 -10.52 0.93 -19.99
C GLN A 80 -9.39 0.66 -21.00
N LYS A 81 -8.83 1.71 -21.62
CA LYS A 81 -7.72 1.58 -22.58
C LYS A 81 -6.47 0.94 -21.97
N ARG A 82 -6.14 1.26 -20.70
CA ARG A 82 -4.99 0.67 -20.00
C ARG A 82 -5.08 -0.86 -19.85
N ARG A 83 -6.29 -1.44 -19.83
CA ARG A 83 -6.46 -2.91 -19.80
C ARG A 83 -6.40 -3.56 -21.17
N THR A 84 -6.50 -2.78 -22.24
CA THR A 84 -6.44 -3.30 -23.62
C THR A 84 -5.00 -3.44 -24.11
N THR A 85 -4.00 -2.96 -23.35
CA THR A 85 -2.57 -3.01 -23.68
C THR A 85 -1.81 -4.06 -22.86
N LEU A 86 -2.47 -5.17 -22.51
CA LEU A 86 -1.89 -6.40 -21.95
C LEU A 86 -2.37 -7.58 -22.80
#